data_AF-A0A9E4GHU5-F1
#
_entry.id   AF-A0A9E4GHU5-F1
#
_cell.length_a   1.000
_cell.length_b   1.000
_cell.length_c   1.000
_cell.angle_alpha   90.00
_cell.angle_beta   90.00
_cell.angle_gamma   90.00
#
_symmetry.space_group_name_H-M   'P 1'
#
loop_
_entity.id
_entity.type
_entity.pdbx_description
1 polymer ?
#
loop_
_entity_poly.entity_id
_entity_poly.type
_entity_poly.pdbx_seq_one_letter_code
_entity_poly.pdbx_strand_id
1 'polypeptide(L)'
;MPRGQARARPAARRRPPPRHQLTLDEALARLGVPGVTSKAMFGGRCYYVDEKPFSFVLGEALALRVSPQQLAAACERGDGQVFHPGGGDFVMREYLELSAQALADEEKIDTYVQASTRFMGGQEAPQEGLNWEDLRQGREGLYKKRT
;
A
#
# COMPACT_ATOMS: atom_id res chain seq x y z
N MET A 1 -46.09 32.97 -14.72
CA MET A 1 -45.17 32.41 -13.71
C MET A 1 -43.99 31.75 -14.43
N PRO A 2 -42.75 32.29 -14.39
CA PRO A 2 -41.62 31.63 -15.02
C PRO A 2 -41.04 30.53 -14.10
N ARG A 3 -40.76 29.36 -14.69
CA ARG A 3 -40.20 28.18 -14.04
C ARG A 3 -38.78 28.46 -13.55
N GLY A 4 -38.51 28.16 -12.28
CA GLY A 4 -37.20 28.32 -11.65
C GLY A 4 -36.13 27.50 -12.37
N GLN A 5 -35.05 28.18 -12.78
CA GLN A 5 -33.86 27.54 -13.31
C GLN A 5 -33.20 26.70 -12.21
N ALA A 6 -33.07 25.40 -12.44
CA ALA A 6 -32.25 24.53 -11.61
C ALA A 6 -30.79 24.97 -11.75
N ARG A 7 -30.21 25.52 -10.67
CA ARG A 7 -28.79 25.85 -10.61
C ARG A 7 -27.97 24.56 -10.74
N ALA A 8 -27.10 24.50 -11.73
CA ALA A 8 -26.13 23.43 -11.87
C ALA A 8 -25.26 23.34 -10.60
N ARG A 9 -25.16 22.14 -10.01
CA ARG A 9 -24.25 21.88 -8.89
C ARG A 9 -22.82 22.12 -9.37
N PRO A 10 -22.01 22.92 -8.65
CA PRO A 10 -20.61 23.09 -9.01
C PRO A 10 -19.92 21.73 -8.98
N ALA A 11 -19.16 21.42 -10.04
CA ALA A 11 -18.34 20.22 -10.10
C ALA A 11 -17.44 20.19 -8.86
N ALA A 12 -17.56 19.14 -8.05
CA ALA A 12 -16.77 18.99 -6.84
C ALA A 12 -15.29 19.10 -7.23
N ARG A 13 -14.58 20.07 -6.62
CA ARG A 13 -13.13 20.20 -6.79
C ARG A 13 -12.52 18.86 -6.40
N ARG A 14 -12.02 18.11 -7.39
CA ARG A 14 -11.34 16.83 -7.14
C ARG A 14 -10.16 17.16 -6.24
N ARG A 15 -10.18 16.66 -5.00
CA ARG A 15 -9.04 16.79 -4.09
C ARG A 15 -7.81 16.21 -4.81
N PRO A 16 -6.63 16.84 -4.68
CA PRO A 16 -5.42 16.25 -5.23
C PRO A 16 -5.28 14.83 -4.65
N PRO A 17 -4.84 13.87 -5.47
CA PRO A 17 -4.62 12.51 -4.98
C PRO A 17 -3.66 12.54 -3.77
N PRO A 18 -3.84 11.66 -2.77
CA PRO A 18 -2.88 11.52 -1.68
C PRO A 18 -1.46 11.37 -2.23
N ARG A 19 -0.44 11.94 -1.57
CA ARG A 19 0.93 12.03 -2.12
C ARG A 19 1.47 10.69 -2.63
N HIS A 20 1.26 9.62 -1.88
CA HIS A 20 1.76 8.30 -2.25
C HIS A 20 0.96 7.61 -3.36
N GLN A 21 -0.21 8.13 -3.70
CA GLN A 21 -0.91 7.70 -4.91
C GLN A 21 -0.10 8.09 -6.15
N LEU A 22 0.40 9.32 -6.21
CA LEU A 22 1.24 9.77 -7.33
C LEU A 22 2.55 8.97 -7.37
N THR A 23 3.20 8.77 -6.23
CA THR A 23 4.42 7.94 -6.12
C THR A 23 4.22 6.54 -6.69
N LEU A 24 3.12 5.87 -6.34
CA LEU A 24 2.83 4.54 -6.86
C LEU A 24 2.49 4.59 -8.37
N ASP A 25 1.68 5.55 -8.80
CA ASP A 25 1.30 5.70 -10.21
C ASP A 25 2.56 5.94 -11.10
N GLU A 26 3.53 6.72 -10.62
CA GLU A 26 4.82 6.95 -11.30
C GLU A 26 5.70 5.71 -11.36
N ALA A 27 5.84 4.97 -10.26
CA ALA A 27 6.59 3.71 -10.23
C ALA A 27 5.98 2.67 -11.19
N LEU A 28 4.65 2.53 -11.19
CA LEU A 28 3.94 1.62 -12.11
C LEU A 28 4.18 1.99 -13.58
N ALA A 29 4.17 3.29 -13.90
CA ALA A 29 4.44 3.77 -15.24
C ALA A 29 5.89 3.51 -15.67
N ARG A 30 6.86 3.77 -14.78
CA ARG A 30 8.29 3.55 -15.04
C ARG A 30 8.62 2.07 -15.26
N LEU A 31 8.02 1.21 -14.44
CA LEU A 31 8.21 -0.24 -14.51
C LEU A 31 7.37 -0.91 -15.62
N GLY A 32 6.46 -0.18 -16.25
CA GLY A 32 5.62 -0.68 -17.32
C GLY A 32 4.71 -1.83 -16.88
N VAL A 33 4.19 -1.80 -15.64
CA VAL A 33 3.36 -2.87 -15.09
C VAL A 33 1.99 -2.87 -15.81
N PRO A 34 1.67 -3.90 -16.61
CA PRO A 34 0.42 -3.93 -17.36
C PRO A 34 -0.75 -4.35 -16.47
N GLY A 35 -1.98 -4.10 -16.94
CA GLY A 35 -3.19 -4.65 -16.31
C GLY A 35 -3.57 -4.05 -14.95
N VAL A 36 -2.94 -2.94 -14.56
CA VAL A 36 -3.23 -2.31 -13.28
C VAL A 36 -4.56 -1.54 -13.33
N THR A 37 -5.44 -1.85 -12.39
CA THR A 37 -6.68 -1.09 -12.16
C THR A 37 -6.72 -0.59 -10.72
N SER A 38 -7.56 0.41 -10.43
CA SER A 38 -7.73 0.91 -9.06
C SER A 38 -9.18 1.19 -8.72
N LYS A 39 -9.53 1.01 -7.43
CA LYS A 39 -10.86 1.28 -6.88
C LYS A 39 -10.71 2.10 -5.60
N ALA A 40 -11.63 3.05 -5.37
CA ALA A 40 -11.71 3.76 -4.11
C ALA A 40 -12.25 2.80 -3.03
N MET A 41 -11.51 2.61 -1.93
CA MET A 41 -11.90 1.75 -0.82
C MET A 41 -11.41 2.31 0.52
N PHE A 42 -12.25 2.21 1.57
CA PHE A 42 -11.91 2.60 2.94
C PHE A 42 -11.39 4.04 3.10
N GLY A 43 -11.84 4.96 2.24
CA GLY A 43 -11.34 6.35 2.23
C GLY A 43 -9.97 6.54 1.56
N GLY A 44 -9.38 5.47 1.05
CA GLY A 44 -8.16 5.46 0.24
C GLY A 44 -8.39 4.85 -1.16
N ARG A 45 -7.34 4.27 -1.72
CA ARG A 45 -7.34 3.62 -3.03
C ARG A 45 -6.67 2.25 -2.94
N CYS A 46 -7.31 1.24 -3.49
CA CYS A 46 -6.75 -0.08 -3.66
C CYS A 46 -6.42 -0.32 -5.13
N TYR A 47 -5.27 -0.92 -5.38
CA TYR A 47 -4.76 -1.25 -6.69
C TYR A 47 -4.75 -2.74 -6.90
N TYR A 48 -5.08 -3.13 -8.12
CA TYR A 48 -5.23 -4.50 -8.56
C TYR A 48 -4.36 -4.76 -9.78
N VAL A 49 -3.74 -5.93 -9.82
CA VAL A 49 -3.09 -6.49 -11.01
C VAL A 49 -3.73 -7.84 -11.24
N ASP A 50 -4.15 -8.12 -12.48
CA ASP A 50 -4.89 -9.33 -12.85
C ASP A 50 -6.05 -9.64 -11.88
N GLU A 51 -6.85 -8.60 -11.58
CA GLU A 51 -8.01 -8.64 -10.66
C GLU A 51 -7.70 -8.94 -9.18
N LYS A 52 -6.42 -9.12 -8.81
CA LYS A 52 -6.01 -9.37 -7.43
C LYS A 52 -5.46 -8.10 -6.77
N PRO A 53 -5.87 -7.78 -5.53
CA PRO A 53 -5.34 -6.61 -4.83
C PRO A 53 -3.87 -6.83 -4.49
N PHE A 54 -3.04 -5.83 -4.84
CA PHE A 54 -1.59 -5.85 -4.59
C PHE A 54 -1.08 -4.60 -3.88
N SER A 55 -1.84 -3.50 -3.85
CA SER A 55 -1.45 -2.31 -3.11
C SER A 55 -2.62 -1.55 -2.53
N PHE A 56 -2.37 -0.87 -1.41
CA PHE A 56 -3.26 0.12 -0.80
C PHE A 56 -2.53 1.43 -0.60
N VAL A 57 -3.21 2.53 -0.94
CA VAL A 57 -2.86 3.89 -0.51
C VAL A 57 -3.95 4.37 0.43
N LEU A 58 -3.64 4.53 1.71
CA LEU A 58 -4.61 4.91 2.75
C LEU A 58 -4.01 5.99 3.64
N GLY A 59 -4.51 7.23 3.51
CA GLY A 59 -3.88 8.39 4.15
C GLY A 59 -2.44 8.57 3.63
N GLU A 60 -1.47 8.51 4.53
CA GLU A 60 -0.03 8.56 4.20
C GLU A 60 0.60 7.16 4.08
N ALA A 61 -0.16 6.09 4.25
CA ALA A 61 0.37 4.73 4.08
C ALA A 61 0.35 4.32 2.61
N LEU A 62 1.48 3.82 2.12
CA LEU A 62 1.58 3.02 0.90
C LEU A 62 1.97 1.60 1.30
N ALA A 63 1.04 0.67 1.09
CA ALA A 63 1.25 -0.74 1.41
C ALA A 63 1.28 -1.59 0.14
N LEU A 64 2.23 -2.52 0.05
CA LEU A 64 2.40 -3.44 -1.08
C LEU A 64 2.30 -4.87 -0.59
N ARG A 65 1.56 -5.71 -1.32
CA ARG A 65 1.46 -7.13 -1.04
C ARG A 65 2.72 -7.83 -1.53
N VAL A 66 3.49 -8.42 -0.63
CA VAL A 66 4.76 -9.09 -0.94
C VAL A 66 4.79 -10.47 -0.29
N SER A 67 5.74 -11.31 -0.70
CA SER A 67 5.92 -12.61 -0.03
C SER A 67 6.33 -12.43 1.44
N PRO A 68 6.03 -13.40 2.32
CA PRO A 68 6.42 -13.35 3.74
C PRO A 68 7.93 -13.13 3.95
N GLN A 69 8.76 -13.72 3.08
CA GLN A 69 10.21 -13.55 3.12
C GLN A 69 10.63 -12.10 2.83
N GLN A 70 10.05 -11.48 1.80
CA GLN A 70 10.31 -10.08 1.47
C GLN A 70 9.82 -9.15 2.57
N LEU A 71 8.67 -9.44 3.16
CA LEU A 71 8.12 -8.67 4.29
C LEU A 71 9.05 -8.72 5.50
N ALA A 72 9.47 -9.92 5.93
CA ALA A 72 10.43 -10.08 7.04
C ALA A 72 11.73 -9.32 6.76
N ALA A 73 12.33 -9.53 5.60
CA ALA A 73 13.59 -8.91 5.24
C ALA A 73 13.49 -7.37 5.15
N ALA A 74 12.36 -6.84 4.68
CA ALA A 74 12.10 -5.40 4.66
C ALA A 74 11.96 -4.81 6.07
N CYS A 75 11.23 -5.51 6.95
CA CYS A 75 11.08 -5.12 8.35
C CYS A 75 12.43 -5.10 9.07
N GLU A 76 13.27 -6.12 8.88
CA GLU A 76 14.62 -6.21 9.47
C GLU A 76 15.53 -5.06 9.01
N ARG A 77 15.42 -4.64 7.75
CA ARG A 77 16.19 -3.51 7.19
C ARG A 77 15.65 -2.13 7.60
N GLY A 78 14.45 -2.06 8.18
CA GLY A 78 13.76 -0.79 8.47
C GLY A 78 13.15 -0.11 7.24
N ASP A 79 12.98 -0.85 6.14
CA ASP A 79 12.36 -0.35 4.91
C ASP A 79 10.83 -0.23 5.04
N GLY A 80 10.25 -0.86 6.05
CA GLY A 80 8.83 -0.75 6.35
C GLY A 80 8.40 -1.60 7.53
N GLN A 81 7.08 -1.76 7.64
CA GLN A 81 6.43 -2.53 8.69
C GLN A 81 5.21 -3.27 8.13
N VAL A 82 4.66 -4.20 8.91
CA VAL A 82 3.41 -4.87 8.55
C VAL A 82 2.27 -3.84 8.51
N PHE A 83 1.39 -3.93 7.52
CA PHE A 83 0.33 -2.96 7.32
C PHE A 83 -0.87 -3.20 8.27
N HIS A 84 -1.31 -2.12 8.91
CA HIS A 84 -2.43 -2.07 9.87
C HIS A 84 -3.49 -1.05 9.44
N PRO A 85 -4.39 -1.38 8.50
CA PRO A 85 -5.39 -0.42 8.05
C PRO A 85 -6.38 -0.10 9.17
N GLY A 86 -6.49 1.18 9.52
CA GLY A 86 -7.45 1.68 10.51
C GLY A 86 -6.99 1.61 11.98
N GLY A 87 -5.78 1.12 12.25
CA GLY A 87 -5.26 0.95 13.62
C GLY A 87 -5.92 -0.20 14.39
N GLY A 88 -5.30 -0.60 15.50
CA GLY A 88 -5.80 -1.69 16.35
C GLY A 88 -5.27 -3.09 15.98
N ASP A 89 -6.10 -4.12 16.17
CA ASP A 89 -5.69 -5.54 16.07
C ASP A 89 -5.83 -6.14 14.66
N PHE A 90 -6.32 -5.38 13.68
CA PHE A 90 -6.43 -5.86 12.30
C PHE A 90 -5.09 -5.73 11.57
N VAL A 91 -4.56 -6.87 11.11
CA VAL A 91 -3.23 -6.99 10.50
C VAL A 91 -3.34 -7.62 9.12
N MET A 92 -2.80 -6.96 8.11
CA MET A 92 -2.67 -7.54 6.77
C MET A 92 -1.29 -8.16 6.62
N ARG A 93 -1.19 -9.45 6.98
CA ARG A 93 0.08 -10.19 7.17
C ARG A 93 1.00 -10.29 5.96
N GLU A 94 0.52 -9.97 4.77
CA GLU A 94 1.29 -10.03 3.51
C GLU A 94 1.54 -8.63 2.94
N TYR A 95 1.17 -7.58 3.67
CA TYR A 95 1.28 -6.21 3.20
C TYR A 95 2.36 -5.47 3.96
N LEU A 96 3.36 -5.00 3.22
CA LEU A 96 4.43 -4.13 3.69
C LEU A 96 4.00 -2.68 3.53
N GLU A 97 3.79 -1.96 4.62
CA GLU A 97 3.73 -0.50 4.63
C GLU A 97 5.15 0.07 4.57
N LEU A 98 5.46 0.83 3.54
CA LEU A 98 6.80 1.41 3.37
C LEU A 98 7.06 2.53 4.38
N SER A 99 8.27 2.57 4.92
CA SER A 99 8.71 3.65 5.81
C SER A 99 8.88 4.95 5.03
N ALA A 100 8.84 6.09 5.73
CA ALA A 100 9.10 7.39 5.09
C ALA A 100 10.47 7.46 4.39
N GLN A 101 11.47 6.73 4.90
CA GLN A 101 12.79 6.64 4.28
C GLN A 101 12.76 5.83 2.98
N ALA A 102 12.05 4.69 2.97
CA ALA A 102 11.88 3.91 1.74
C ALA A 102 11.05 4.67 0.69
N LEU A 103 10.05 5.44 1.12
CA LEU A 103 9.23 6.29 0.23
C LEU A 103 9.98 7.49 -0.34
N ALA A 104 11.11 7.87 0.25
CA ALA A 104 11.99 8.93 -0.27
C ALA A 104 13.02 8.40 -1.28
N ASP A 105 13.08 7.08 -1.49
CA ASP A 105 14.05 6.41 -2.34
C ASP A 105 13.33 5.71 -3.50
N GLU A 106 13.48 6.26 -4.70
CA GLU A 106 12.79 5.79 -5.91
C GLU A 106 13.17 4.33 -6.25
N GLU A 107 14.44 3.95 -6.07
CA GLU A 107 14.90 2.59 -6.36
C GLU A 107 14.29 1.57 -5.40
N LYS A 108 14.08 1.96 -4.13
CA LYS A 108 13.38 1.11 -3.16
C LYS A 108 11.91 0.95 -3.51
N ILE A 109 11.23 2.04 -3.88
CA ILE A 109 9.83 1.95 -4.32
C ILE A 109 9.71 0.99 -5.50
N ASP A 110 10.53 1.17 -6.53
CA ASP A 110 10.53 0.32 -7.71
C ASP A 110 10.83 -1.15 -7.36
N THR A 111 11.78 -1.38 -6.46
CA THR A 111 12.13 -2.72 -5.95
C THR A 111 10.92 -3.41 -5.32
N TYR A 112 10.17 -2.71 -4.46
CA TYR A 112 9.01 -3.30 -3.79
C TYR A 112 7.79 -3.45 -4.70
N VAL A 113 7.59 -2.55 -5.67
CA VAL A 113 6.55 -2.72 -6.70
C VAL A 113 6.85 -3.95 -7.55
N GLN A 114 8.10 -4.13 -7.99
CA GLN A 114 8.51 -5.34 -8.70
C GLN A 114 8.31 -6.60 -7.84
N ALA A 115 8.75 -6.59 -6.57
CA ALA A 115 8.55 -7.74 -5.67
C ALA A 115 7.06 -8.09 -5.53
N SER A 116 6.20 -7.07 -5.39
CA SER A 116 4.76 -7.28 -5.33
C SER A 116 4.21 -7.90 -6.61
N THR A 117 4.55 -7.36 -7.78
CA THR A 117 4.05 -7.90 -9.07
C THR A 117 4.50 -9.34 -9.32
N ARG A 118 5.76 -9.69 -8.99
CA ARG A 118 6.27 -11.08 -9.08
C ARG A 118 5.49 -12.03 -8.18
N PHE A 119 5.21 -11.61 -6.94
CA PHE A 119 4.41 -12.38 -6.00
C PHE A 119 2.98 -12.60 -6.52
N MET A 120 2.34 -11.56 -7.06
CA MET A 120 0.99 -11.66 -7.64
C MET A 120 0.91 -12.57 -8.87
N GLY A 121 1.98 -12.59 -9.67
CA GLY A 121 2.16 -13.49 -10.82
C GLY A 121 2.50 -14.94 -10.43
N GLY A 122 2.64 -15.26 -9.14
CA GLY A 122 2.95 -16.61 -8.66
C GLY A 122 4.40 -17.04 -8.88
N GLN A 123 5.31 -16.09 -9.11
CA GLN A 123 6.74 -16.37 -9.29
C GLN A 123 7.47 -16.59 -7.96
N GLU A 124 6.81 -16.29 -6.83
CA GLU A 124 7.29 -16.56 -5.48
C GLU A 124 6.26 -17.47 -4.78
N ALA A 125 6.73 -18.57 -4.19
CA ALA A 125 5.84 -19.51 -3.51
C ALA A 125 5.34 -18.90 -2.19
N PRO A 126 4.04 -19.03 -1.86
CA PRO A 126 3.55 -18.75 -0.52
C PRO A 126 4.11 -19.83 0.41
N GLN A 127 5.18 -19.50 1.15
CA GLN A 127 5.63 -20.32 2.28
C GLN A 127 4.72 -20.07 3.49
N GLU A 128 4.71 -20.98 4.46
CA GLU A 128 3.97 -20.83 5.72
C GLU A 128 4.22 -19.42 6.28
N GLY A 129 3.13 -18.64 6.41
CA GLY A 129 3.21 -17.22 6.69
C GLY A 129 3.89 -16.90 8.02
N LEU A 130 4.28 -15.64 8.21
CA LEU A 130 4.79 -15.12 9.48
C LEU A 130 3.94 -15.64 10.65
N ASN A 131 4.58 -16.31 11.62
CA ASN A 131 3.91 -16.80 12.81
C ASN A 131 3.28 -15.59 13.54
N TRP A 132 2.09 -15.79 14.09
CA TRP A 132 1.37 -14.78 14.85
C TRP A 132 2.21 -14.18 15.99
N GLU A 133 3.10 -14.97 16.58
CA GLU A 133 4.01 -14.52 17.64
C GLU A 133 5.07 -13.51 17.14
N ASP A 134 5.59 -13.69 15.92
CA ASP A 134 6.58 -12.79 15.31
C ASP A 134 5.95 -11.42 14.99
N LEU A 135 4.72 -11.44 14.49
CA LEU A 135 3.93 -10.23 14.21
C LEU A 135 3.59 -9.45 15.49
N ARG A 136 3.35 -10.17 16.60
CA ARG A 136 3.12 -9.55 17.92
C ARG A 136 4.38 -8.92 18.50
N GLN A 137 5.57 -9.48 18.25
CA GLN A 137 6.83 -8.89 18.70
C GLN A 137 7.18 -7.59 17.96
N GLY A 138 6.87 -7.49 16.66
CA GLY A 138 6.98 -6.23 15.91
C GLY A 138 6.17 -5.09 16.55
N ARG A 139 4.98 -5.40 17.08
CA ARG A 139 4.15 -4.46 17.86
C ARG A 139 4.88 -3.98 19.12
N GLU A 140 5.52 -4.85 19.90
CA GLU A 140 6.22 -4.41 21.13
C GLU A 140 7.49 -3.59 20.86
N GLY A 141 8.20 -3.84 19.76
CA GLY A 141 9.37 -3.05 19.35
C GLY A 141 9.04 -1.62 18.92
N LEU A 142 7.92 -1.43 18.21
CA LEU A 142 7.47 -0.14 17.69
C LEU A 142 6.96 0.82 18.78
N TYR A 143 6.43 0.30 19.89
CA TYR A 143 5.98 1.12 21.03
C TYR A 143 7.03 1.33 22.13
N LYS A 144 8.20 0.69 22.05
CA LYS A 144 9.27 0.78 23.08
C LYS A 144 10.25 1.95 22.93
N LYS A 145 10.01 2.93 22.05
CA LYS A 145 10.74 4.21 22.06
C LYS A 145 9.84 5.39 22.41
N ARG A 146 9.50 5.50 23.70
CA ARG A 146 9.26 6.76 24.41
C ARG A 146 9.53 6.56 25.89
N THR A 147 10.79 6.71 26.28
CA THR A 147 11.24 7.25 27.57
C THR A 147 12.64 7.78 27.37
#